data_AF-A0A7J6WP16-F1
#
_entry.id   AF-A0A7J6WP16-F1
#
_cell.length_a   1.000
_cell.length_b   1.000
_cell.length_c   1.000
_cell.angle_alpha   90.00
_cell.angle_beta   90.00
_cell.angle_gamma   90.00
#
_symmetry.space_group_name_H-M   'P 1'
#
loop_
_entity.id
_entity.type
_entity.pdbx_description
1 polymer ?
#
loop_
_entity_poly.entity_id
_entity_poly.type
_entity_poly.pdbx_seq_one_letter_code
_entity_poly.pdbx_strand_id
1 'polypeptide(L)'
;MADCIEEKDKDMAKRILIIALNCMEFSSAQRPSMSDVVRLLEGTKDPPLPSNPNRFLSSDSSPSQASSSSSIVVPKRNLELESVVVEEISNPHDEKEKEIQFKTLGPWGGLGGDEWDDGVFPGILQIEIISGRREICSIEIEYCGYDGMSVGWSDKHGRNPGHQTENIVFDYPSEYLMGITGFSYDHGTYANSVAARSISFITNKKIHGPYGVNLIHKGDPFTSGKLGKVVGFHGRSGAWVNAIGVHMEDLGI
;
A
#
# COMPACT_ATOMS: atom_id res chain seq x y z
N MET A 1 -37.79 11.00 -18.28
CA MET A 1 -38.41 10.25 -17.18
C MET A 1 -37.27 9.85 -16.28
N ALA A 2 -37.11 10.55 -15.16
CA ALA A 2 -35.99 10.37 -14.24
C ALA A 2 -36.18 9.08 -13.41
N ASP A 3 -35.06 8.46 -13.07
CA ASP A 3 -34.89 7.14 -12.47
C ASP A 3 -35.82 6.85 -11.28
N CYS A 4 -36.78 5.96 -11.49
CA CYS A 4 -37.43 5.21 -10.42
C CYS A 4 -36.57 3.98 -10.11
N ILE A 5 -35.38 4.16 -9.52
CA ILE A 5 -34.84 3.08 -8.69
C ILE A 5 -35.80 3.00 -7.50
N GLU A 6 -36.66 1.98 -7.49
CA GLU A 6 -37.66 1.79 -6.45
C GLU A 6 -36.97 1.89 -5.08
N GLU A 7 -37.51 2.68 -4.15
CA GLU A 7 -36.92 2.87 -2.81
C GLU A 7 -36.61 1.52 -2.13
N LYS A 8 -37.48 0.54 -2.40
CA LYS A 8 -37.31 -0.87 -2.03
C LYS A 8 -35.98 -1.50 -2.48
N ASP A 9 -35.49 -1.17 -3.67
CA ASP A 9 -34.22 -1.66 -4.18
C ASP A 9 -33.05 -0.99 -3.47
N LYS A 10 -33.19 0.28 -3.08
CA LYS A 10 -32.18 1.00 -2.28
C LYS A 10 -32.05 0.42 -0.88
N ASP A 11 -33.16 0.08 -0.25
CA ASP A 11 -33.13 -0.55 1.08
C ASP A 11 -32.60 -1.98 1.04
N MET A 12 -32.93 -2.74 0.00
CA MET A 12 -32.32 -4.05 -0.22
C MET A 12 -30.81 -3.94 -0.45
N ALA A 13 -30.37 -2.97 -1.27
CA ALA A 13 -28.95 -2.73 -1.53
C ALA A 13 -28.20 -2.29 -0.26
N LYS A 14 -28.76 -1.35 0.53
CA LYS A 14 -28.19 -0.94 1.82
C LYS A 14 -28.05 -2.14 2.77
N ARG A 15 -29.07 -3.00 2.83
CA ARG A 15 -29.09 -4.18 3.69
C ARG A 15 -28.03 -5.20 3.28
N ILE A 16 -27.88 -5.48 1.99
CA ILE A 16 -26.83 -6.36 1.46
C ILE A 16 -25.44 -5.78 1.76
N LEU A 17 -25.25 -4.46 1.59
CA LEU A 17 -23.98 -3.81 1.85
C LEU A 17 -23.57 -3.88 3.33
N ILE A 18 -24.52 -3.67 4.26
CA ILE A 18 -24.24 -3.77 5.70
C ILE A 18 -23.88 -5.22 6.10
N ILE A 19 -24.56 -6.22 5.52
CA ILE A 19 -24.24 -7.63 5.79
C ILE A 19 -22.83 -7.97 5.27
N ALA A 20 -22.49 -7.50 4.06
CA ALA A 20 -21.16 -7.69 3.49
C ALA A 20 -20.06 -7.07 4.36
N LEU A 21 -20.27 -5.85 4.87
CA LEU A 21 -19.33 -5.19 5.78
C LEU A 21 -19.13 -5.98 7.08
N ASN A 22 -20.22 -6.47 7.70
CA ASN A 22 -20.14 -7.28 8.91
C ASN A 22 -19.42 -8.63 8.69
N CYS A 23 -19.52 -9.23 7.50
CA CYS A 23 -18.79 -10.45 7.15
C CYS A 23 -17.28 -10.21 6.96
N MET A 24 -16.88 -8.99 6.60
CA MET A 24 -15.48 -8.59 6.42
C MET A 24 -14.85 -7.99 7.67
N GLU A 25 -15.59 -7.85 8.78
CA GLU A 25 -15.09 -7.26 10.02
C GLU A 25 -13.76 -7.88 10.47
N PHE A 26 -12.85 -7.02 10.92
CA PHE A 26 -11.48 -7.41 11.28
C PHE A 26 -11.46 -8.38 12.46
N SER A 27 -12.38 -8.20 13.42
CA SER A 27 -12.56 -9.11 14.54
C SER A 27 -13.43 -10.30 14.14
N SER A 28 -12.86 -11.51 14.17
CA SER A 28 -13.59 -12.75 13.88
C SER A 28 -14.75 -13.02 14.83
N ALA A 29 -14.70 -12.49 16.05
CA ALA A 29 -15.77 -12.62 17.06
C ALA A 29 -17.01 -11.77 16.74
N GLN A 30 -16.89 -10.78 15.85
CA GLN A 30 -17.99 -9.90 15.44
C GLN A 30 -18.64 -10.33 14.12
N ARG A 31 -18.03 -11.31 13.43
CA ARG A 31 -18.58 -11.84 12.19
C ARG A 31 -19.83 -12.67 12.49
N PRO A 32 -20.94 -12.45 11.77
CA PRO A 32 -22.13 -13.26 11.93
C PRO A 32 -21.86 -14.71 11.49
N SER A 33 -22.52 -15.65 12.15
CA SER A 33 -22.52 -17.04 11.69
C SER A 33 -23.25 -17.17 10.35
N MET A 34 -23.00 -18.23 9.59
CA MET A 34 -23.68 -18.43 8.29
C MET A 34 -25.21 -18.50 8.42
N SER A 35 -25.74 -19.03 9.53
CA SER A 35 -27.19 -19.03 9.78
C SER A 35 -27.73 -17.63 10.06
N ASP A 36 -26.94 -16.76 10.70
CA ASP A 36 -27.30 -15.35 10.87
C ASP A 36 -27.26 -14.59 9.53
N VAL A 37 -26.27 -14.84 8.67
CA VAL A 37 -26.18 -14.21 7.34
C VAL A 37 -27.41 -14.55 6.50
N VAL A 38 -27.86 -15.81 6.49
CA VAL A 38 -29.08 -16.20 5.77
C VAL A 38 -30.31 -15.47 6.29
N ARG A 39 -30.49 -15.41 7.62
CA ARG A 39 -31.61 -14.67 8.23
C ARG A 39 -31.58 -13.17 7.95
N LEU A 40 -30.38 -12.60 7.91
CA LEU A 40 -30.13 -11.22 7.52
C LEU A 40 -30.37 -10.96 6.03
N LEU A 41 -30.20 -11.93 5.14
CA LEU A 41 -30.57 -11.77 3.73
C LEU A 41 -32.08 -11.93 3.51
N GLU A 42 -32.70 -12.90 4.20
CA GLU A 42 -34.12 -13.26 4.04
C GLU A 42 -35.12 -12.24 4.59
N GLY A 43 -34.69 -11.30 5.44
CA GLY A 43 -35.63 -10.32 6.03
C GLY A 43 -36.00 -10.59 7.49
N THR A 44 -35.54 -11.70 8.06
CA THR A 44 -36.06 -12.21 9.35
C THR A 44 -35.28 -11.72 10.58
N LYS A 45 -34.19 -10.99 10.35
CA LYS A 45 -33.37 -10.33 11.37
C LYS A 45 -32.84 -9.02 10.80
N ASP A 46 -32.84 -7.96 11.59
CA ASP A 46 -32.26 -6.67 11.16
C ASP A 46 -30.73 -6.68 11.28
N PRO A 47 -30.02 -6.08 10.31
CA PRO A 47 -28.58 -5.98 10.38
C PRO A 47 -28.17 -5.13 11.59
N PRO A 48 -27.13 -5.53 12.34
CA PRO A 48 -26.62 -4.71 13.43
C PRO A 48 -26.15 -3.36 12.86
N LEU A 49 -26.40 -2.27 13.60
CA LEU A 49 -25.89 -0.96 13.20
C LEU A 49 -24.36 -1.06 13.05
N PRO A 50 -23.79 -0.46 11.99
CA PRO A 50 -22.35 -0.47 11.79
C PRO A 50 -21.66 0.11 13.02
N SER A 51 -20.67 -0.62 13.54
CA SER A 51 -19.84 -0.14 14.64
C SER A 51 -19.14 1.14 14.20
N ASN A 52 -19.25 2.20 15.01
CA ASN A 52 -18.65 3.50 14.73
C ASN A 52 -17.14 3.33 14.42
N PRO A 53 -16.65 3.75 13.23
CA PRO A 53 -15.27 3.54 12.79
C PRO A 53 -14.23 4.24 13.67
N ASN A 54 -14.65 5.20 14.52
CA ASN A 54 -13.76 6.00 15.36
C ASN A 54 -13.58 5.50 16.80
N ARG A 55 -13.94 4.25 17.13
CA ARG A 55 -13.82 3.73 18.50
C ARG A 55 -12.37 3.68 19.03
N PHE A 56 -11.36 3.78 18.16
CA PHE A 56 -9.96 3.85 18.56
C PHE A 56 -9.47 5.24 19.01
N LEU A 57 -10.28 6.30 18.90
CA LEU A 57 -9.83 7.67 19.18
C LEU A 57 -10.32 8.27 20.51
N SER A 58 -11.06 7.53 21.35
CA SER A 58 -11.65 8.11 22.56
C SER A 58 -11.55 7.21 23.81
N SER A 59 -10.42 7.31 24.51
CA SER A 59 -10.19 7.15 25.97
C SER A 59 -8.65 7.08 26.18
N ASP A 60 -7.93 7.90 26.95
CA ASP A 60 -8.23 8.85 28.03
C ASP A 60 -7.20 10.00 28.05
N SER A 61 -7.66 11.15 28.55
CA SER A 61 -6.91 12.36 28.98
C SER A 61 -6.15 12.10 30.31
N SER A 62 -4.99 12.65 30.72
CA SER A 62 -4.32 13.96 30.58
C SER A 62 -2.83 13.86 31.10
N PRO A 63 -2.11 14.94 31.50
CA PRO A 63 -1.16 15.69 30.67
C PRO A 63 0.29 15.70 31.22
N SER A 64 1.29 15.98 30.38
CA SER A 64 2.48 16.69 30.85
C SER A 64 3.06 17.56 29.73
N GLN A 65 3.28 18.83 30.10
CA GLN A 65 3.87 19.88 29.27
C GLN A 65 5.38 19.68 29.14
N ALA A 66 5.90 19.91 27.94
CA ALA A 66 7.18 20.60 27.77
C ALA A 66 7.26 21.18 26.35
N SER A 67 7.31 22.51 26.31
CA SER A 67 7.57 23.36 25.15
C SER A 67 9.00 23.21 24.64
N SER A 68 9.18 23.19 23.32
CA SER A 68 10.23 23.97 22.65
C SER A 68 10.04 23.93 21.14
N SER A 69 9.60 25.05 20.58
CA SER A 69 9.61 25.34 19.14
C SER A 69 11.05 25.50 18.66
N SER A 70 11.41 24.85 17.55
CA SER A 70 12.56 25.26 16.74
C SER A 70 12.30 24.86 15.29
N SER A 71 12.10 25.88 14.47
CA SER A 71 11.98 25.82 13.02
C SER A 71 13.30 25.39 12.41
N ILE A 72 13.29 24.41 11.51
CA ILE A 72 14.43 24.13 10.64
C ILE A 72 14.04 24.50 9.20
N VAL A 73 14.77 25.48 8.70
CA VAL A 73 14.73 26.04 7.35
C VAL A 73 15.39 25.05 6.39
N VAL A 74 14.73 24.71 5.28
CA VAL A 74 15.34 23.99 4.16
C VAL A 74 15.77 25.01 3.09
N PRO A 75 17.02 24.98 2.59
CA PRO A 75 17.52 25.94 1.63
C PRO A 75 17.07 25.61 0.20
N LYS A 76 16.55 26.61 -0.51
CA LYS A 76 16.34 26.59 -1.97
C LYS A 76 17.69 26.70 -2.69
N ARG A 77 17.93 25.83 -3.67
CA ARG A 77 18.85 26.13 -4.78
C ARG A 77 18.07 26.13 -6.08
N ASN A 78 18.06 27.31 -6.71
CA ASN A 78 17.66 27.52 -8.11
C ASN A 78 18.76 26.96 -9.02
N LEU A 79 18.37 26.44 -10.18
CA LEU A 79 19.08 26.57 -11.44
C LEU A 79 18.04 26.89 -12.52
N GLU A 80 18.28 27.99 -13.22
CA GLU A 80 17.45 28.61 -14.25
C GLU A 80 17.19 27.71 -15.47
N LEU A 81 16.03 27.91 -16.10
CA LEU A 81 15.92 27.83 -17.55
C LEU A 81 14.98 28.93 -18.03
N GLU A 82 15.53 29.73 -18.94
CA GLU A 82 15.00 31.00 -19.43
C GLU A 82 13.73 30.85 -20.27
N SER A 83 12.97 31.93 -20.24
CA SER A 83 11.72 32.22 -20.93
C SER A 83 11.82 32.22 -22.45
N VAL A 84 10.84 31.62 -23.13
CA VAL A 84 10.38 32.07 -24.44
C VAL A 84 8.86 32.19 -24.40
N VAL A 85 8.38 33.43 -24.45
CA VAL A 85 6.98 33.79 -24.67
C VAL A 85 6.79 33.88 -26.18
N VAL A 86 5.88 33.08 -26.75
CA VAL A 86 5.20 33.42 -28.01
C VAL A 86 3.78 32.85 -28.03
N GLU A 87 2.86 33.78 -27.83
CA GLU A 87 1.50 33.94 -28.35
C GLU A 87 0.51 32.76 -28.32
N GLU A 88 -0.55 32.95 -27.52
CA GLU A 88 -1.83 32.27 -27.63
C GLU A 88 -2.44 32.46 -29.03
N ILE A 89 -2.76 31.35 -29.69
CA ILE A 89 -3.84 31.29 -30.67
C ILE A 89 -4.79 30.17 -30.24
N SER A 90 -5.99 30.58 -29.84
CA SER A 90 -7.10 29.77 -29.36
C SER A 90 -7.54 28.67 -30.32
N ASN A 91 -7.76 27.45 -29.82
CA ASN A 91 -8.99 26.71 -30.12
C ASN A 91 -9.30 25.60 -29.08
N PRO A 92 -10.59 25.24 -28.88
CA PRO A 92 -11.09 24.54 -27.71
C PRO A 92 -11.18 23.03 -27.93
N HIS A 93 -10.46 22.26 -27.12
CA HIS A 93 -10.86 20.90 -26.80
C HIS A 93 -10.64 20.70 -25.30
N ASP A 94 -11.75 20.59 -24.59
CA ASP A 94 -11.88 20.40 -23.15
C ASP A 94 -11.49 18.94 -22.81
N GLU A 95 -10.21 18.60 -22.97
CA GLU A 95 -9.63 17.43 -22.32
C GLU A 95 -9.10 17.91 -20.97
N LYS A 96 -9.89 17.70 -19.91
CA LYS A 96 -9.40 17.84 -18.53
C LYS A 96 -8.12 17.01 -18.41
N GLU A 97 -6.97 17.66 -18.30
CA GLU A 97 -5.75 17.02 -17.83
C GLU A 97 -6.10 16.30 -16.52
N LYS A 98 -6.12 14.97 -16.55
CA LYS A 98 -6.34 14.16 -15.35
C LYS A 98 -5.16 14.43 -14.43
N GLU A 99 -5.40 15.18 -13.36
CA GLU A 99 -4.41 15.37 -12.30
C GLU A 99 -4.03 13.98 -11.77
N ILE A 100 -2.77 13.60 -11.96
CA ILE A 100 -2.27 12.29 -11.54
C ILE A 100 -2.24 12.28 -10.01
N GLN A 101 -3.15 11.53 -9.39
CA GLN A 101 -3.24 11.44 -7.95
C GLN A 101 -2.36 10.29 -7.44
N PHE A 102 -1.43 10.63 -6.53
CA PHE A 102 -0.60 9.65 -5.84
C PHE A 102 -1.08 9.39 -4.42
N LYS A 103 -0.96 8.13 -3.98
CA LYS A 103 -1.28 7.69 -2.62
C LYS A 103 -0.15 6.83 -2.07
N THR A 104 0.33 7.19 -0.89
CA THR A 104 1.31 6.38 -0.15
C THR A 104 0.58 5.42 0.79
N LEU A 105 0.95 4.14 0.74
CA LEU A 105 0.38 3.08 1.58
C LEU A 105 1.47 2.39 2.40
N GLY A 106 1.13 1.99 3.63
CA GLY A 106 2.06 1.41 4.60
C GLY A 106 2.86 2.49 5.36
N PRO A 107 4.08 2.17 5.86
CA PRO A 107 4.75 0.90 5.70
C PRO A 107 4.19 -0.16 6.67
N TRP A 108 4.10 -1.42 6.23
CA TRP A 108 3.69 -2.55 7.06
C TRP A 108 4.92 -3.25 7.63
N GLY A 109 4.93 -3.45 8.95
CA GLY A 109 6.01 -4.12 9.66
C GLY A 109 6.38 -3.42 10.97
N GLY A 110 7.67 -3.45 11.31
CA GLY A 110 8.21 -2.96 12.57
C GLY A 110 8.74 -1.53 12.54
N LEU A 111 9.01 -0.99 13.72
CA LEU A 111 9.66 0.32 13.92
C LEU A 111 11.20 0.24 13.91
N GLY A 112 11.78 -0.93 13.59
CA GLY A 112 13.22 -1.12 13.55
C GLY A 112 13.86 -0.52 12.28
N GLY A 113 15.18 -0.41 12.27
CA GLY A 113 15.93 0.07 11.11
C GLY A 113 15.81 1.57 10.85
N ASP A 114 16.53 2.02 9.82
CA ASP A 114 16.51 3.39 9.30
C ASP A 114 15.41 3.53 8.25
N GLU A 115 14.78 4.71 8.18
CA GLU A 115 13.78 5.04 7.15
C GLU A 115 14.44 5.24 5.79
N TRP A 116 13.73 4.85 4.74
CA TRP A 116 14.13 5.06 3.35
C TRP A 116 12.90 5.27 2.47
N ASP A 117 13.07 6.03 1.40
CA ASP A 117 12.05 6.34 0.40
C ASP A 117 12.77 6.54 -0.93
N ASP A 118 12.49 5.69 -1.92
CA ASP A 118 13.08 5.79 -3.25
C ASP A 118 12.47 6.92 -4.08
N GLY A 119 11.28 7.42 -3.69
CA GLY A 119 10.48 8.37 -4.43
C GLY A 119 9.52 7.70 -5.41
N VAL A 120 9.12 8.46 -6.45
CA VAL A 120 8.10 8.07 -7.43
C VAL A 120 8.69 8.09 -8.84
N PHE A 121 8.42 7.04 -9.60
CA PHE A 121 8.93 6.82 -10.95
C PHE A 121 7.81 6.41 -11.93
N PRO A 122 7.98 6.65 -13.23
CA PRO A 122 7.04 6.20 -14.26
C PRO A 122 6.74 4.69 -14.25
N GLY A 123 7.68 3.86 -13.78
CA GLY A 123 7.49 2.42 -13.72
C GLY A 123 8.65 1.68 -13.07
N ILE A 124 8.42 0.38 -12.85
CA ILE A 124 9.38 -0.55 -12.26
C ILE A 124 9.69 -1.61 -13.32
N LEU A 125 10.98 -1.84 -13.56
CA LEU A 125 11.47 -2.81 -14.54
C LEU A 125 11.69 -4.18 -13.91
N GLN A 126 12.37 -4.19 -12.75
CA GLN A 126 12.63 -5.42 -12.02
C GLN A 126 12.88 -5.15 -10.53
N ILE A 127 12.78 -6.23 -9.75
CA ILE A 127 13.01 -6.23 -8.31
C ILE A 127 13.93 -7.40 -7.98
N GLU A 128 14.99 -7.15 -7.22
CA GLU A 128 15.79 -8.20 -6.58
C GLU A 128 15.37 -8.32 -5.10
N ILE A 129 15.08 -9.54 -4.68
CA ILE A 129 14.86 -9.88 -3.27
C ILE A 129 15.94 -10.83 -2.80
N ILE A 130 16.52 -10.53 -1.64
CA ILE A 130 17.35 -11.47 -0.91
C ILE A 130 16.60 -11.93 0.34
N SER A 131 16.36 -13.24 0.45
CA SER A 131 15.69 -13.88 1.57
C SER A 131 16.67 -14.64 2.46
N GLY A 132 16.47 -14.55 3.77
CA GLY A 132 17.13 -15.34 4.79
C GLY A 132 16.31 -16.57 5.18
N ARG A 133 16.65 -17.19 6.32
CA ARG A 133 15.92 -18.38 6.82
C ARG A 133 14.56 -18.04 7.41
N ARG A 134 14.32 -16.77 7.73
CA ARG A 134 13.16 -16.34 8.49
C ARG A 134 12.63 -14.96 8.07
N GLU A 135 13.35 -14.21 7.26
CA GLU A 135 13.07 -12.81 6.94
C GLU A 135 13.47 -12.48 5.50
N ILE A 136 12.91 -11.41 4.97
CA ILE A 136 13.43 -10.72 3.79
C ILE A 136 14.63 -9.89 4.25
N CYS A 137 15.82 -10.27 3.80
CA CYS A 137 17.08 -9.65 4.21
C CYS A 137 17.34 -8.33 3.48
N SER A 138 17.05 -8.25 2.18
CA SER A 138 17.09 -6.98 1.45
C SER A 138 16.21 -6.98 0.21
N ILE A 139 15.93 -5.77 -0.27
CA ILE A 139 15.23 -5.50 -1.53
C ILE A 139 15.96 -4.39 -2.29
N GLU A 140 16.06 -4.53 -3.60
CA GLU A 140 16.53 -3.51 -4.55
C GLU A 140 15.55 -3.43 -5.72
N ILE A 141 15.31 -2.23 -6.24
CA ILE A 141 14.34 -2.00 -7.31
C ILE A 141 15.01 -1.24 -8.45
N GLU A 142 14.85 -1.72 -9.68
CA GLU A 142 15.23 -0.97 -10.87
C GLU A 142 14.02 -0.24 -11.44
N TYR A 143 14.13 1.09 -11.51
CA TYR A 143 13.06 1.96 -12.02
C TYR A 143 13.35 2.39 -13.46
N CYS A 144 12.31 2.83 -14.18
CA CYS A 144 12.45 3.43 -15.50
C CYS A 144 12.14 4.93 -15.52
N GLY A 145 12.74 5.64 -16.47
CA GLY A 145 12.38 7.01 -16.84
C GLY A 145 11.12 7.08 -17.71
N TYR A 146 10.73 8.28 -18.12
CA TYR A 146 9.57 8.50 -18.99
C TYR A 146 9.78 7.96 -20.41
N ASP A 147 11.02 7.77 -20.82
CA ASP A 147 11.43 7.09 -22.05
C ASP A 147 11.33 5.56 -21.96
N GLY A 148 11.02 5.02 -20.78
CA GLY A 148 10.95 3.58 -20.50
C GLY A 148 12.32 2.93 -20.29
N MET A 149 13.40 3.70 -20.29
CA MET A 149 14.76 3.20 -20.06
C MET A 149 15.09 3.16 -18.57
N SER A 150 15.97 2.25 -18.16
CA SER A 150 16.44 2.17 -16.77
C SER A 150 17.10 3.47 -16.34
N VAL A 151 16.73 3.98 -15.17
CA VAL A 151 17.40 5.10 -14.49
C VAL A 151 18.38 4.62 -13.41
N GLY A 152 18.61 3.31 -13.34
CA GLY A 152 19.45 2.67 -12.33
C GLY A 152 18.65 1.98 -11.23
N TRP A 153 19.39 1.25 -10.40
CA TRP A 153 18.87 0.59 -9.21
C TRP A 153 18.76 1.56 -8.04
N SER A 154 17.76 1.32 -7.18
CA SER A 154 17.67 1.92 -5.85
C SER A 154 18.89 1.58 -5.00
N ASP A 155 19.04 2.25 -3.86
CA ASP A 155 19.90 1.74 -2.80
C ASP A 155 19.42 0.36 -2.33
N LYS A 156 20.37 -0.44 -1.81
CA LYS A 156 20.05 -1.73 -1.19
C LYS A 156 19.41 -1.53 0.18
N HIS A 157 18.13 -1.89 0.27
CA HIS A 157 17.36 -1.76 1.51
C HIS A 157 17.48 -3.03 2.35
N GLY A 158 18.48 -3.06 3.23
CA GLY A 158 18.79 -4.16 4.15
C GLY A 158 20.22 -4.65 4.00
N ARG A 159 20.84 -5.12 5.09
CA ARG A 159 22.30 -5.39 5.13
C ARG A 159 22.69 -6.85 5.24
N ASN A 160 21.75 -7.75 5.56
CA ASN A 160 22.05 -9.17 5.71
C ASN A 160 22.24 -9.78 4.31
N PRO A 161 23.34 -10.52 4.06
CA PRO A 161 23.60 -11.16 2.77
C PRO A 161 22.58 -12.25 2.42
N GLY A 162 21.78 -12.72 3.38
CA GLY A 162 20.76 -13.73 3.19
C GLY A 162 21.30 -15.06 2.66
N HIS A 163 20.42 -15.84 2.04
CA HIS A 163 20.74 -17.18 1.53
C HIS A 163 20.17 -17.48 0.15
N GLN A 164 19.09 -16.79 -0.25
CA GLN A 164 18.41 -17.01 -1.51
C GLN A 164 18.13 -15.66 -2.18
N THR A 165 18.53 -15.54 -3.44
CA THR A 165 18.28 -14.34 -4.26
C THR A 165 17.24 -14.68 -5.31
N GLU A 166 16.26 -13.81 -5.46
CA GLU A 166 15.15 -13.93 -6.40
C GLU A 166 15.09 -12.66 -7.26
N ASN A 167 15.13 -12.84 -8.58
CA ASN A 167 15.08 -11.75 -9.55
C ASN A 167 13.73 -11.76 -10.24
N ILE A 168 12.94 -10.71 -10.04
CA ILE A 168 11.60 -10.54 -10.60
C ILE A 168 11.69 -9.52 -11.73
N VAL A 169 11.69 -9.99 -12.98
CA VAL A 169 11.68 -9.12 -14.17
C VAL A 169 10.26 -8.97 -14.69
N PHE A 170 9.84 -7.73 -14.93
CA PHE A 170 8.55 -7.42 -15.53
C PHE A 170 8.67 -7.21 -17.04
N ASP A 171 7.67 -7.66 -17.77
CA ASP A 171 7.52 -7.42 -19.21
C ASP A 171 7.02 -5.98 -19.48
N TYR A 172 7.80 -4.98 -19.05
CA TYR A 172 7.45 -3.57 -19.14
C TYR A 172 7.37 -3.11 -20.61
N PRO A 173 6.36 -2.29 -21.01
CA PRO A 173 5.32 -1.67 -20.18
C PRO A 173 4.05 -2.52 -20.04
N SER A 174 4.01 -3.71 -20.62
CA SER A 174 2.78 -4.52 -20.69
C SER A 174 2.45 -5.24 -19.37
N GLU A 175 3.45 -5.55 -18.56
CA GLU A 175 3.32 -6.01 -17.18
C GLU A 175 3.74 -4.89 -16.22
N TYR A 176 2.85 -4.49 -15.32
CA TYR A 176 3.10 -3.49 -14.30
C TYR A 176 2.58 -3.94 -12.94
N LEU A 177 3.25 -3.46 -11.90
CA LEU A 177 2.92 -3.78 -10.53
C LEU A 177 1.66 -3.01 -10.09
N MET A 178 0.68 -3.73 -9.53
CA MET A 178 -0.57 -3.17 -9.01
C MET A 178 -0.63 -3.13 -7.48
N GLY A 179 0.25 -3.88 -6.82
CA GLY A 179 0.29 -3.90 -5.36
C GLY A 179 1.17 -5.03 -4.82
N ILE A 180 1.26 -5.05 -3.50
CA ILE A 180 1.99 -6.05 -2.73
C ILE A 180 1.08 -6.70 -1.69
N THR A 181 1.42 -7.94 -1.34
CA THR A 181 0.88 -8.62 -0.16
C THR A 181 1.98 -9.42 0.50
N GLY A 182 1.87 -9.66 1.79
CA GLY A 182 2.88 -10.44 2.48
C GLY A 182 2.53 -10.69 3.93
N PHE A 183 3.55 -11.13 4.67
CA PHE A 183 3.45 -11.36 6.10
C PHE A 183 4.65 -10.73 6.79
N SER A 184 4.44 -10.08 7.92
CA SER A 184 5.50 -9.67 8.85
C SER A 184 5.56 -10.64 10.03
N TYR A 185 6.72 -10.73 10.69
CA TYR A 185 6.91 -11.60 11.85
C TYR A 185 7.71 -10.88 12.92
N ASP A 186 7.21 -10.92 14.16
CA ASP A 186 8.00 -10.50 15.30
C ASP A 186 8.96 -11.63 15.73
N HIS A 187 10.26 -11.38 15.65
CA HIS A 187 11.25 -12.34 16.11
C HIS A 187 11.29 -12.49 17.64
N GLY A 188 10.71 -11.54 18.40
CA GLY A 188 10.69 -11.53 19.86
C GLY A 188 12.07 -11.46 20.52
N THR A 189 13.15 -11.30 19.74
CA THR A 189 14.53 -11.36 20.22
C THR A 189 15.03 -10.03 20.75
N TYR A 190 14.49 -8.91 20.24
CA TYR A 190 14.91 -7.53 20.59
C TYR A 190 13.73 -6.56 20.51
N ALA A 191 13.85 -5.37 21.12
CA ALA A 191 12.90 -4.30 20.87
C ALA A 191 12.88 -3.98 19.35
N ASN A 192 11.68 -3.82 18.78
CA ASN A 192 11.45 -3.56 17.35
C ASN A 192 11.93 -4.68 16.40
N SER A 193 11.84 -5.95 16.82
CA SER A 193 12.30 -7.11 16.04
C SER A 193 11.34 -7.61 14.95
N VAL A 194 10.34 -6.81 14.58
CA VAL A 194 9.44 -7.15 13.47
C VAL A 194 10.17 -6.98 12.15
N ALA A 195 10.03 -7.97 11.28
CA ALA A 195 10.61 -8.03 9.94
C ALA A 195 9.58 -8.46 8.91
N ALA A 196 9.73 -7.99 7.67
CA ALA A 196 9.05 -8.59 6.54
C ALA A 196 9.53 -10.04 6.40
N ARG A 197 8.59 -10.98 6.39
CA ARG A 197 8.87 -12.42 6.37
C ARG A 197 8.64 -13.04 5.00
N SER A 198 7.62 -12.56 4.31
CA SER A 198 7.36 -12.91 2.93
C SER A 198 6.67 -11.78 2.19
N ILE A 199 6.86 -11.71 0.89
CA ILE A 199 6.21 -10.75 0.01
C ILE A 199 5.85 -11.38 -1.33
N SER A 200 4.71 -11.00 -1.87
CA SER A 200 4.24 -11.30 -3.21
C SER A 200 3.96 -9.99 -3.93
N PHE A 201 4.33 -9.95 -5.21
CA PHE A 201 4.07 -8.84 -6.10
C PHE A 201 2.91 -9.18 -7.01
N ILE A 202 1.89 -8.33 -7.01
CA ILE A 202 0.66 -8.54 -7.77
C ILE A 202 0.72 -7.63 -8.99
N THR A 203 0.82 -8.20 -10.18
CA THR A 203 0.79 -7.45 -11.44
C THR A 203 -0.58 -7.54 -12.10
N ASN A 204 -0.77 -6.76 -13.16
CA ASN A 204 -1.94 -6.87 -14.05
C ASN A 204 -2.00 -8.22 -14.81
N LYS A 205 -0.90 -8.99 -14.86
CA LYS A 205 -0.84 -10.29 -15.54
C LYS A 205 -0.89 -11.48 -14.59
N LYS A 206 -0.13 -11.44 -13.49
CA LYS A 206 0.06 -12.60 -12.60
C LYS A 206 0.50 -12.17 -11.20
N ILE A 207 0.70 -13.15 -10.33
CA ILE A 207 1.31 -12.95 -9.01
C ILE A 207 2.70 -13.57 -9.03
N HIS A 208 3.69 -12.82 -8.57
CA HIS A 208 5.06 -13.28 -8.35
C HIS A 208 5.27 -13.53 -6.84
N GLY A 209 5.85 -14.68 -6.49
CA GLY A 209 6.06 -15.11 -5.11
C GLY A 209 5.00 -16.09 -4.59
N PRO A 210 4.85 -16.23 -3.25
CA PRO A 210 5.54 -15.48 -2.21
C PRO A 210 7.05 -15.78 -2.15
N TYR A 211 7.83 -14.73 -2.03
CA TYR A 211 9.26 -14.78 -1.74
C TYR A 211 9.47 -14.69 -0.24
N GLY A 212 10.52 -15.33 0.27
CA GLY A 212 10.76 -15.50 1.71
C GLY A 212 10.12 -16.75 2.30
N VAL A 213 9.79 -16.72 3.58
CA VAL A 213 9.40 -17.95 4.32
C VAL A 213 7.92 -17.95 4.65
N ASN A 214 7.15 -18.70 3.85
CA ASN A 214 5.73 -18.90 4.07
C ASN A 214 5.48 -19.94 5.18
N LEU A 215 5.24 -19.45 6.40
CA LEU A 215 4.61 -20.23 7.47
C LEU A 215 3.27 -19.57 7.76
N ILE A 216 2.20 -20.09 7.14
CA ILE A 216 0.81 -19.57 7.14
C ILE A 216 0.29 -19.20 8.55
N HIS A 217 0.89 -19.72 9.63
CA HIS A 217 0.39 -19.58 11.00
C HIS A 217 1.23 -18.72 11.94
N LYS A 218 2.28 -18.03 11.47
CA LYS A 218 3.16 -17.28 12.38
C LYS A 218 3.30 -15.78 12.14
N GLY A 219 2.84 -15.22 11.02
CA GLY A 219 3.01 -13.79 10.71
C GLY A 219 1.71 -13.01 10.61
N ASP A 220 1.82 -11.68 10.74
CA ASP A 220 0.73 -10.74 10.51
C ASP A 220 0.62 -10.42 9.01
N PRO A 221 -0.54 -10.65 8.38
CA PRO A 221 -0.71 -10.38 6.96
C PRO A 221 -0.76 -8.88 6.68
N PHE A 222 -0.23 -8.48 5.53
CA PHE A 222 -0.40 -7.13 4.99
C PHE A 222 -0.74 -7.15 3.50
N THR A 223 -1.41 -6.09 3.03
CA THR A 223 -1.66 -5.85 1.61
C THR A 223 -1.83 -4.37 1.32
N SER A 224 -1.35 -3.93 0.16
CA SER A 224 -1.62 -2.60 -0.40
C SER A 224 -2.97 -2.52 -1.12
N GLY A 225 -3.69 -3.64 -1.30
CA GLY A 225 -4.78 -3.71 -2.27
C GLY A 225 -4.27 -3.67 -3.73
N LYS A 226 -5.19 -3.50 -4.69
CA LYS A 226 -4.91 -3.52 -6.13
C LYS A 226 -5.54 -2.34 -6.88
N LEU A 227 -5.67 -1.19 -6.23
CA LEU A 227 -6.48 -0.06 -6.73
C LEU A 227 -5.68 0.94 -7.58
N GLY A 228 -4.51 0.56 -8.10
CA GLY A 228 -3.69 1.47 -8.91
C GLY A 228 -2.41 0.80 -9.39
N LYS A 229 -1.48 1.61 -9.87
CA LYS A 229 -0.14 1.18 -10.29
C LYS A 229 0.87 1.55 -9.21
N VAL A 230 1.72 0.61 -8.82
CA VAL A 230 2.86 0.90 -7.93
C VAL A 230 3.94 1.61 -8.74
N VAL A 231 4.39 2.74 -8.22
CA VAL A 231 5.35 3.65 -8.87
C VAL A 231 6.57 3.95 -8.02
N GLY A 232 6.64 3.38 -6.82
CA GLY A 232 7.74 3.62 -5.89
C GLY A 232 7.60 2.80 -4.61
N PHE A 233 8.71 2.67 -3.89
CA PHE A 233 8.77 1.99 -2.61
C PHE A 233 9.36 2.90 -1.53
N HIS A 234 8.86 2.71 -0.31
CA HIS A 234 9.41 3.30 0.91
C HIS A 234 9.37 2.27 2.03
N GLY A 235 10.06 2.52 3.13
CA GLY A 235 10.00 1.62 4.27
C GLY A 235 11.06 1.87 5.31
N ARG A 236 11.41 0.79 6.02
CA ARG A 236 12.45 0.78 7.03
C ARG A 236 13.32 -0.44 6.89
N SER A 237 14.63 -0.28 6.98
CA SER A 237 15.57 -1.41 6.90
C SER A 237 16.76 -1.26 7.83
N GLY A 238 17.22 -2.40 8.36
CA GLY A 238 18.43 -2.52 9.15
C GLY A 238 19.23 -3.71 8.65
N ALA A 239 19.39 -4.72 9.50
CA ALA A 239 19.91 -6.01 9.03
C ALA A 239 18.95 -6.68 8.02
N TRP A 240 17.64 -6.43 8.12
CA TRP A 240 16.60 -6.96 7.24
C TRP A 240 15.61 -5.85 6.89
N VAL A 241 14.65 -6.15 6.01
CA VAL A 241 13.52 -5.27 5.73
C VAL A 241 12.59 -5.29 6.95
N ASN A 242 12.56 -4.20 7.71
CA ASN A 242 11.74 -4.09 8.93
C ASN A 242 10.29 -3.75 8.61
N ALA A 243 10.09 -2.83 7.67
CA ALA A 243 8.77 -2.45 7.18
C ALA A 243 8.85 -2.06 5.70
N ILE A 244 7.76 -2.25 4.97
CA ILE A 244 7.68 -1.92 3.54
C ILE A 244 6.35 -1.27 3.21
N GLY A 245 6.40 -0.25 2.35
CA GLY A 245 5.25 0.47 1.83
C GLY A 245 5.45 0.78 0.35
N VAL A 246 4.40 1.30 -0.28
CA VAL A 246 4.37 1.60 -1.71
C VAL A 246 3.79 2.99 -1.97
N HIS A 247 4.28 3.63 -3.02
CA HIS A 247 3.61 4.75 -3.68
C HIS A 247 2.76 4.22 -4.83
N MET A 248 1.50 4.63 -4.84
CA MET A 248 0.49 4.21 -5.81
C MET A 248 0.06 5.40 -6.64
N GLU A 249 0.03 5.22 -7.96
CA GLU A 249 -0.67 6.09 -8.90
C GLU A 249 -2.11 5.58 -9.06
N ASP A 250 -3.09 6.44 -8.77
CA ASP A 250 -4.51 6.12 -8.96
C ASP A 250 -4.85 6.13 -10.46
N LEU A 251 -5.41 5.03 -10.96
CA LEU A 251 -5.83 4.92 -12.35
C LEU A 251 -7.25 5.49 -12.59
N GLY A 252 -7.95 5.91 -11.53
CA GLY A 252 -9.23 6.60 -11.59
C GLY A 252 -10.35 5.74 -12.18
N ILE A 253 -10.47 4.50 -11.69
CA ILE A 253 -11.50 3.50 -12.05
C ILE A 253 -12.71 3.58 -11.12
#